data_AF-A0A0P9D8Y3-F1
#
_entry.id   AF-A0A0P9D8Y3-F1
#
_cell.length_a   1.000
_cell.length_b   1.000
_cell.length_c   1.000
_cell.angle_alpha   90.00
_cell.angle_beta   90.00
_cell.angle_gamma   90.00
#
_symmetry.space_group_name_H-M   'P 1'
#
loop_
_entity.id
_entity.type
_entity.pdbx_description
1 polymer ?
#
loop_
_entity_poly.entity_id
_entity_poly.type
_entity_poly.pdbx_seq_one_letter_code
_entity_poly.pdbx_strand_id
1 'polypeptide(L)'
;MLRMIRRRLGRERTADVIVVGAGLAGLVAARELAARGVDVRVLIPWQSNHVTADWLARGYFGECLRNGIRIFGFQHAMIHAKTATIDGIWSTVGTANLDRLSLTGNYEINIELLDEEFAADMEHVFSIDLSNAFDLTPERWESRSWLSWASEQILRPLRPLL
;
A
#
# COMPACT_ATOMS: atom_id res chain seq x y z
N MET A 1 -5.19 -10.07 0.42
CA MET A 1 -4.35 -9.56 -0.69
C MET A 1 -2.93 -10.13 -0.72
N LEU A 2 -2.11 -9.93 0.32
CA LEU A 2 -0.68 -10.30 0.30
C LEU A 2 -0.35 -11.75 -0.10
N ARG A 3 -1.13 -12.74 0.38
CA ARG A 3 -0.90 -14.14 0.00
C ARG A 3 -1.00 -14.35 -1.52
N MET A 4 -1.90 -13.63 -2.20
CA MET A 4 -2.07 -13.69 -3.65
C MET A 4 -0.86 -13.08 -4.36
N ILE A 5 -0.45 -11.88 -3.94
CA ILE A 5 0.76 -11.21 -4.44
C ILE A 5 2.00 -12.11 -4.30
N ARG A 6 2.20 -12.74 -3.13
CA ARG A 6 3.33 -13.66 -2.89
C ARG A 6 3.31 -14.90 -3.79
N ARG A 7 2.13 -15.43 -4.13
CA ARG A 7 2.01 -16.55 -5.07
C ARG A 7 2.42 -16.15 -6.48
N ARG A 8 2.16 -14.89 -6.88
CA ARG A 8 2.45 -14.41 -8.23
C ARG A 8 3.91 -14.04 -8.44
N LEU A 9 4.55 -13.40 -7.45
CA LEU A 9 5.94 -12.92 -7.55
C LEU A 9 7.02 -14.03 -7.43
N GLY A 10 6.67 -15.27 -7.74
CA GLY A 10 7.53 -16.43 -7.63
C GLY A 10 8.47 -16.62 -8.83
N ARG A 11 9.39 -15.67 -9.10
CA ARG A 11 10.76 -15.86 -9.67
C ARG A 11 11.38 -14.66 -10.38
N GLU A 12 10.60 -13.65 -10.77
CA GLU A 12 11.11 -12.56 -11.62
C GLU A 12 11.40 -11.28 -10.81
N ARG A 13 12.52 -10.61 -11.15
CA ARG A 13 13.03 -9.43 -10.42
C ARG A 13 12.56 -8.10 -11.03
N THR A 14 11.90 -8.15 -12.18
CA THR A 14 11.50 -6.97 -12.97
C THR A 14 10.05 -6.58 -12.77
N ALA A 15 9.36 -7.22 -11.83
CA ALA A 15 7.96 -6.99 -11.63
C ALA A 15 7.67 -5.60 -11.08
N ASP A 16 6.60 -4.99 -11.57
CA ASP A 16 5.99 -3.83 -10.94
C ASP A 16 4.74 -4.28 -10.18
N VAL A 17 4.49 -3.66 -9.04
CA VAL A 17 3.33 -3.94 -8.19
C VAL A 17 2.67 -2.62 -7.86
N ILE A 18 1.47 -2.43 -8.38
CA ILE A 18 0.60 -1.31 -8.05
C ILE A 18 -0.39 -1.77 -7.01
N VAL A 19 -0.52 -1.05 -5.90
CA VAL A 19 -1.51 -1.35 -4.85
C VAL A 19 -2.31 -0.09 -4.54
N VAL A 20 -3.63 -0.23 -4.53
CA VAL A 20 -4.57 0.79 -4.08
C VAL A 20 -5.37 0.21 -2.94
N GLY A 21 -5.34 0.82 -1.75
CA GLY A 21 -6.38 0.54 -0.77
C GLY A 21 -6.08 0.44 0.71
N ALA A 22 -7.07 0.92 1.48
CA ALA A 22 -7.04 1.29 2.88
C ALA A 22 -6.88 0.11 3.88
N GLY A 23 -5.65 -0.40 3.99
CA GLY A 23 -5.11 -1.04 5.17
C GLY A 23 -3.69 -0.54 5.36
N LEU A 24 -3.53 0.37 6.30
CA LEU A 24 -2.35 1.23 6.41
C LEU A 24 -1.13 0.46 7.02
N ALA A 25 -1.31 -0.83 7.35
CA ALA A 25 -0.27 -1.80 7.72
C ALA A 25 0.29 -2.65 6.57
N GLY A 26 -0.14 -2.43 5.33
CA GLY A 26 0.32 -3.20 4.15
C GLY A 26 1.74 -2.95 3.72
N LEU A 27 2.28 -1.87 4.26
CA LEU A 27 3.64 -1.43 4.07
C LEU A 27 4.67 -2.45 4.57
N VAL A 28 4.37 -3.25 5.60
CA VAL A 28 5.26 -4.34 6.05
C VAL A 28 5.43 -5.38 4.94
N ALA A 29 4.36 -5.64 4.19
CA ALA A 29 4.34 -6.65 3.15
C ALA A 29 5.05 -6.18 1.87
N ALA A 30 4.89 -4.89 1.53
CA ALA A 30 5.59 -4.25 0.42
C ALA A 30 7.12 -4.30 0.59
N ARG A 31 7.64 -4.37 1.82
CA ARG A 31 9.09 -4.46 2.08
C ARG A 31 9.73 -5.72 1.52
N GLU A 32 9.06 -6.86 1.67
CA GLU A 32 9.56 -8.14 1.15
C GLU A 32 9.66 -8.12 -0.37
N LEU A 33 8.77 -7.37 -1.02
CA LEU A 33 8.73 -7.23 -2.47
C LEU A 33 9.85 -6.31 -2.94
N ALA A 34 9.97 -5.13 -2.31
CA ALA A 34 10.99 -4.16 -2.65
C ALA A 34 12.42 -4.72 -2.41
N ALA A 35 12.62 -5.52 -1.36
CA ALA A 35 13.88 -6.22 -1.12
C ALA A 35 14.29 -7.21 -2.23
N ARG A 36 13.36 -7.60 -3.13
CA ARG A 36 13.63 -8.46 -4.30
C ARG A 36 13.91 -7.66 -5.57
N GLY A 37 13.94 -6.32 -5.51
CA GLY A 37 14.16 -5.44 -6.66
C GLY A 37 12.89 -5.09 -7.44
N VAL A 38 11.71 -5.46 -6.93
CA VAL A 38 10.40 -5.16 -7.50
C VAL A 38 10.09 -3.67 -7.35
N ASP A 39 9.57 -3.01 -8.40
CA ASP A 39 9.07 -1.63 -8.31
C ASP A 39 7.71 -1.63 -7.64
N VAL A 40 7.63 -1.17 -6.39
CA VAL A 40 6.38 -1.17 -5.62
C VAL A 40 5.83 0.24 -5.51
N ARG A 41 4.61 0.44 -6.01
CA ARG A 41 3.88 1.71 -5.97
C ARG A 41 2.59 1.52 -5.17
N VAL A 42 2.43 2.32 -4.13
CA VAL A 42 1.30 2.20 -3.19
C VAL A 42 0.55 3.52 -3.12
N LEU A 43 -0.74 3.49 -3.43
CA LEU A 43 -1.66 4.60 -3.21
C LEU A 43 -2.49 4.37 -1.95
N ILE A 44 -2.43 5.32 -1.03
CA ILE A 44 -3.14 5.29 0.25
C ILE A 44 -3.99 6.56 0.43
N PRO A 45 -5.14 6.49 1.12
CA PRO A 45 -5.79 7.72 1.58
C PRO A 45 -4.85 8.45 2.56
N TRP A 46 -4.61 9.74 2.34
CA TRP A 46 -3.77 10.52 3.27
C TRP A 46 -4.47 10.79 4.61
N GLN A 47 -5.80 10.87 4.57
CA GLN A 47 -6.70 10.96 5.71
C GLN A 47 -7.75 9.85 5.56
N SER A 48 -7.82 8.94 6.53
CA SER A 48 -8.84 7.88 6.55
C SER A 48 -9.96 8.19 7.53
N ASN A 49 -10.97 7.32 7.57
CA ASN A 49 -12.05 7.38 8.55
C ASN A 49 -11.57 7.05 9.98
N HIS A 50 -10.32 6.61 10.15
CA HIS A 50 -9.75 6.16 11.42
C HIS A 50 -8.40 6.82 11.70
N VAL A 51 -8.42 8.00 12.34
CA VAL A 51 -7.23 8.80 12.66
C VAL A 51 -6.13 7.99 13.38
N THR A 52 -6.49 7.13 14.33
CA THR A 52 -5.50 6.29 15.04
C THR A 52 -4.78 5.32 14.11
N ALA A 53 -5.48 4.74 13.13
CA ALA A 53 -4.87 3.86 12.13
C ALA A 53 -3.90 4.65 11.23
N ASP A 54 -4.25 5.90 10.88
CA ASP A 54 -3.37 6.79 10.11
C ASP A 54 -2.03 7.01 10.81
N TRP A 55 -2.08 7.32 12.11
CA TRP A 55 -0.87 7.56 12.90
C TRP A 55 -0.02 6.31 13.11
N LEU A 56 -0.65 5.16 13.30
CA LEU A 56 0.07 3.90 13.44
C LEU A 56 0.83 3.54 12.16
N ALA A 57 0.21 3.77 11.01
CA ALA A 57 0.80 3.46 9.72
C ALA A 57 1.87 4.41 9.23
N ARG A 58 1.73 5.70 9.54
CA ARG A 58 2.79 6.71 9.41
C ARG A 58 4.12 6.21 9.99
N GLY A 59 4.05 5.45 11.08
CA GLY A 59 5.21 4.80 11.69
C GLY A 59 6.00 3.81 10.80
N TYR A 60 5.47 3.40 9.65
CA TYR A 60 6.12 2.52 8.67
C TYR A 60 6.62 3.26 7.42
N PHE A 61 6.16 4.48 7.14
CA PHE A 61 6.45 5.19 5.88
C PHE A 61 7.95 5.37 5.67
N GLY A 62 8.67 5.86 6.68
CA GLY A 62 10.11 6.08 6.57
C GLY A 62 10.90 4.81 6.28
N GLU A 63 10.47 3.66 6.81
CA GLU A 63 11.09 2.38 6.48
C GLU A 63 10.77 1.95 5.06
N CYS A 64 9.54 2.10 4.61
CA CYS A 64 9.15 1.75 3.25
C CYS A 64 9.86 2.58 2.19
N LEU A 65 9.93 3.89 2.39
CA LEU A 65 10.65 4.81 1.51
C LEU A 65 12.14 4.43 1.39
N ARG A 66 12.79 4.09 2.52
CA ARG A 66 14.18 3.59 2.51
C ARG A 66 14.37 2.26 1.78
N ASN A 67 13.33 1.44 1.68
CA ASN A 67 13.36 0.20 0.92
C ASN A 67 12.97 0.39 -0.56
N GLY A 68 12.76 1.63 -1.03
CA GLY A 68 12.45 1.92 -2.43
C GLY A 68 10.97 1.82 -2.80
N ILE A 69 10.07 1.67 -1.83
CA ILE A 69 8.62 1.67 -2.07
C ILE A 69 8.18 3.11 -2.32
N ARG A 70 7.49 3.36 -3.45
CA ARG A 70 6.89 4.66 -3.77
C ARG A 70 5.51 4.75 -3.13
N ILE A 71 5.28 5.79 -2.33
CA ILE A 71 4.02 5.98 -1.61
C ILE A 71 3.36 7.26 -2.12
N PHE A 72 2.10 7.14 -2.52
CA PHE A 72 1.27 8.26 -2.95
C PHE A 72 0.14 8.48 -1.94
N GLY A 73 0.01 9.71 -1.45
CA GLY A 73 -1.06 10.11 -0.55
C GLY A 73 -2.22 10.74 -1.31
N PHE A 74 -3.34 10.02 -1.45
CA PHE A 74 -4.55 10.55 -2.06
C PHE A 74 -5.18 11.62 -1.17
N GLN A 75 -5.57 12.74 -1.78
CA GLN A 75 -6.00 13.94 -1.06
C GLN A 75 -7.52 14.10 -1.04
N HIS A 76 -8.01 14.79 -0.02
CA HIS A 76 -9.40 15.31 0.09
C HIS A 76 -10.54 14.28 0.02
N ALA A 77 -10.24 12.98 -0.05
CA ALA A 77 -11.22 11.91 -0.01
C ALA A 77 -10.60 10.60 0.45
N MET A 78 -11.47 9.69 0.88
CA MET A 78 -11.10 8.35 1.34
C MET A 78 -11.21 7.37 0.17
N ILE A 79 -10.10 6.72 -0.19
CA ILE A 79 -10.11 5.62 -1.16
C ILE A 79 -10.34 4.30 -0.45
N HIS A 80 -11.51 3.70 -0.70
CA HIS A 80 -11.88 2.38 -0.21
C HIS A 80 -11.56 1.24 -1.19
N ALA A 81 -11.08 1.51 -2.40
CA ALA A 81 -10.68 0.46 -3.33
C ALA A 81 -9.66 -0.46 -2.65
N LYS A 82 -9.71 -1.78 -2.88
CA LYS A 82 -8.62 -2.70 -2.52
C LYS A 82 -8.26 -3.49 -3.76
N THR A 83 -7.32 -2.94 -4.50
CA THR A 83 -6.86 -3.51 -5.76
C THR A 83 -5.36 -3.63 -5.80
N ALA A 84 -4.88 -4.59 -6.59
CA ALA A 84 -3.49 -4.64 -6.96
C ALA A 84 -3.33 -5.18 -8.37
N THR A 85 -2.32 -4.67 -9.08
CA THR A 85 -1.95 -5.11 -10.43
C THR A 85 -0.44 -5.42 -10.47
N ILE A 86 -0.08 -6.47 -11.18
CA ILE A 86 1.30 -6.98 -11.29
C ILE A 86 1.60 -7.32 -12.75
N ASP A 87 2.74 -6.84 -13.25
CA ASP A 87 3.32 -7.15 -14.57
C ASP A 87 2.38 -6.87 -15.75
N GLY A 88 1.43 -5.93 -15.61
CA GLY A 88 0.43 -5.64 -16.64
C GLY A 88 -0.45 -6.83 -17.04
N ILE A 89 -0.56 -7.87 -16.21
CA ILE A 89 -1.31 -9.10 -16.56
C ILE A 89 -2.17 -9.63 -15.43
N TRP A 90 -1.71 -9.55 -14.19
CA TRP A 90 -2.46 -10.09 -13.06
C TRP A 90 -3.05 -8.93 -12.26
N SER A 91 -4.34 -9.00 -11.97
CA SER A 91 -5.01 -8.03 -11.12
C SER A 91 -5.86 -8.71 -10.06
N THR A 92 -6.05 -8.05 -8.92
CA THR A 92 -7.04 -8.44 -7.92
C THR A 92 -7.89 -7.25 -7.52
N VAL A 93 -9.17 -7.52 -7.29
CA VAL A 93 -10.14 -6.57 -6.74
C VAL A 93 -10.93 -7.29 -5.65
N GLY A 94 -11.15 -6.65 -4.51
CA GLY A 94 -11.94 -7.25 -3.45
C GLY A 94 -12.03 -6.45 -2.17
N THR A 95 -12.25 -7.15 -1.07
CA THR A 95 -12.38 -6.56 0.27
C THR A 95 -11.09 -6.61 1.06
N ALA A 96 -10.17 -7.53 0.73
CA ALA A 96 -8.96 -7.73 1.52
C ALA A 96 -8.02 -6.55 1.43
N ASN A 97 -7.72 -5.98 2.59
CA ASN A 97 -6.62 -5.05 2.72
C ASN A 97 -5.26 -5.75 2.59
N LEU A 98 -4.24 -4.93 2.36
CA LEU A 98 -2.87 -5.30 2.63
C LEU A 98 -2.64 -4.98 4.13
N ASP A 99 -2.99 -5.86 5.07
CA ASP A 99 -2.64 -5.71 6.49
C ASP A 99 -2.72 -7.07 7.21
N ARG A 100 -2.25 -7.13 8.47
CA ARG A 100 -2.17 -8.39 9.21
C ARG A 100 -3.56 -8.89 9.58
N LEU A 101 -4.49 -8.01 9.91
CA LEU A 101 -5.86 -8.38 10.26
C LEU A 101 -6.60 -9.07 9.09
N SER A 102 -6.54 -8.50 7.88
CA SER A 102 -7.07 -9.15 6.67
C SER A 102 -6.31 -10.43 6.30
N LEU A 103 -5.10 -10.63 6.80
CA LEU A 103 -4.32 -11.87 6.61
C LEU A 103 -4.67 -12.99 7.61
N THR A 104 -5.10 -12.65 8.83
CA THR A 104 -5.24 -13.62 9.94
C THR A 104 -6.65 -13.81 10.48
N GLY A 105 -7.53 -12.81 10.35
CA GLY A 105 -8.80 -12.79 11.09
C GLY A 105 -10.05 -12.46 10.29
N ASN A 106 -9.95 -11.61 9.26
CA ASN A 106 -11.14 -11.20 8.51
C ASN A 106 -11.56 -12.24 7.47
N TYR A 107 -12.88 -12.38 7.30
CA TYR A 107 -13.46 -13.04 6.13
C TYR A 107 -13.45 -12.07 4.97
N GLU A 108 -12.57 -12.30 4.02
CA GLU A 108 -12.37 -11.43 2.85
C GLU A 108 -12.72 -12.17 1.56
N ILE A 109 -13.23 -11.44 0.57
CA ILE A 109 -13.46 -11.95 -0.77
C ILE A 109 -12.68 -11.11 -1.78
N ASN A 110 -11.94 -11.78 -2.66
CA ASN A 110 -11.20 -11.18 -3.75
C ASN A 110 -11.41 -12.00 -5.02
N ILE A 111 -11.47 -11.29 -6.15
CA ILE A 111 -11.38 -11.86 -7.48
C ILE A 111 -9.94 -11.67 -7.95
N GLU A 112 -9.37 -12.71 -8.56
CA GLU A 112 -8.06 -12.67 -9.23
C GLU A 112 -8.33 -12.80 -10.74
N LEU A 113 -7.80 -11.87 -11.53
CA LEU A 113 -7.93 -11.84 -12.98
C LEU A 113 -6.54 -11.96 -13.61
N LEU A 114 -6.42 -12.81 -14.63
CA LEU A 114 -5.24 -12.90 -15.49
C LEU A 114 -5.65 -12.44 -16.89
N ASP A 115 -5.55 -11.14 -17.11
CA ASP A 115 -6.03 -10.47 -18.30
C ASP A 115 -5.28 -9.13 -18.48
N GLU A 116 -4.62 -8.97 -19.63
CA GLU A 116 -3.77 -7.80 -19.91
C GLU A 116 -4.61 -6.52 -20.14
N GLU A 117 -5.79 -6.65 -20.74
CA GLU A 117 -6.68 -5.50 -21.00
C GLU A 117 -7.23 -4.96 -19.67
N PHE A 118 -7.69 -5.85 -18.80
CA PHE A 118 -8.14 -5.48 -17.46
C PHE A 118 -7.01 -4.91 -16.60
N ALA A 119 -5.79 -5.46 -16.69
CA ALA A 119 -4.64 -4.92 -15.99
C ALA A 119 -4.31 -3.49 -16.48
N ALA A 120 -4.35 -3.25 -17.79
CA ALA A 120 -4.16 -1.92 -18.36
C ALA A 120 -5.24 -0.92 -17.88
N ASP A 121 -6.49 -1.35 -17.78
CA ASP A 121 -7.56 -0.53 -17.21
C ASP A 121 -7.28 -0.16 -15.74
N MET A 122 -6.81 -1.11 -14.94
CA MET A 122 -6.47 -0.88 -13.53
C MET A 122 -5.27 0.07 -13.37
N GLU A 123 -4.26 -0.06 -14.22
CA GLU A 123 -3.12 0.87 -14.28
C GLU A 123 -3.57 2.27 -14.72
N HIS A 124 -4.51 2.36 -15.65
CA HIS A 124 -5.08 3.63 -16.08
C HIS A 124 -5.86 4.30 -14.95
N VAL A 125 -6.71 3.56 -14.22
CA VAL A 125 -7.41 4.05 -13.03
C VAL A 125 -6.41 4.57 -11.99
N PHE A 126 -5.33 3.82 -11.72
CA PHE A 126 -4.27 4.27 -10.83
C PHE A 126 -3.65 5.59 -11.29
N SER A 127 -3.35 5.73 -12.59
CA SER A 127 -2.79 6.96 -13.16
C SER A 127 -3.73 8.17 -13.00
N ILE A 128 -5.04 7.95 -13.11
CA ILE A 128 -6.06 8.98 -12.88
C ILE A 128 -6.08 9.35 -11.40
N ASP A 129 -6.06 8.37 -10.49
CA ASP A 129 -6.06 8.63 -9.06
C ASP A 129 -4.82 9.42 -8.62
N LEU A 130 -3.66 9.21 -9.27
CA LEU A 130 -2.46 9.99 -9.02
C LEU A 130 -2.62 11.49 -9.32
N SER A 131 -3.57 11.89 -10.17
CA SER A 131 -3.84 13.31 -10.43
C SER A 131 -4.35 14.07 -9.20
N ASN A 132 -4.89 13.35 -8.20
CA ASN A 132 -5.34 13.88 -6.91
C ASN A 132 -4.53 13.31 -5.73
N ALA A 133 -3.32 12.82 -6.00
CA ALA A 133 -2.38 12.35 -4.99
C ALA A 133 -1.10 13.18 -4.99
N PHE A 134 -0.38 13.15 -3.86
CA PHE A 134 0.98 13.66 -3.82
C PHE A 134 1.98 12.51 -3.63
N ASP A 135 3.15 12.63 -4.24
CA ASP A 135 4.27 11.71 -4.00
C ASP A 135 4.89 12.00 -2.62
N LEU A 136 4.91 10.99 -1.75
CA LEU A 136 5.53 11.08 -0.43
C LEU A 136 7.02 10.75 -0.56
N THR A 137 7.81 11.76 -0.93
CA THR A 137 9.27 11.64 -1.03
C THR A 137 9.93 11.46 0.36
N PRO A 138 11.11 10.80 0.46
CA PRO A 138 11.91 10.75 1.68
C PRO A 138 12.11 12.13 2.33
N GLU A 139 12.41 13.16 1.54
CA GLU A 139 12.69 14.53 2.01
C GLU A 139 11.45 15.13 2.69
N ARG A 140 10.30 15.03 2.03
CA ARG A 140 9.00 15.44 2.59
C ARG A 140 8.68 14.67 3.87
N TRP A 141 8.97 13.38 3.92
CA TRP A 141 8.73 12.56 5.11
C TRP A 141 9.65 12.97 6.27
N GLU A 142 10.91 13.32 5.99
CA GLU A 142 11.88 13.76 7.00
C GLU A 142 11.58 15.17 7.52
N SER A 143 10.96 16.04 6.73
CA SER A 143 10.54 17.40 7.15
C SER A 143 9.36 17.45 8.14
N ARG A 144 8.83 16.30 8.59
CA ARG A 144 7.66 16.25 9.47
C ARG A 144 7.96 16.82 10.86
N SER A 145 6.93 17.36 11.51
CA SER A 145 7.10 17.99 12.82
C SER A 145 7.57 17.00 13.89
N TRP A 146 8.32 17.50 14.87
CA TRP A 146 8.77 16.68 16.01
C TRP A 146 7.59 16.09 16.80
N LEU A 147 6.44 16.78 16.82
CA LEU A 147 5.19 16.28 17.40
C LEU A 147 4.68 15.04 16.66
N SER A 148 4.66 15.08 15.31
CA SER A 148 4.29 13.92 14.49
C SER A 148 5.20 12.74 14.79
N TRP A 149 6.51 13.00 14.84
CA TRP A 149 7.50 11.98 15.19
C TRP A 149 7.27 11.40 16.58
N ALA A 150 6.99 12.22 17.60
CA ALA A 150 6.74 11.78 18.97
C ALA A 150 5.46 10.92 19.05
N SER A 151 4.38 11.33 18.39
CA SER A 151 3.14 10.56 18.29
C SER A 151 3.37 9.18 17.66
N GLU A 152 4.17 9.10 16.59
CA GLU A 152 4.56 7.82 15.95
C GLU A 152 5.31 6.88 16.92
N GLN A 153 6.13 7.42 17.83
CA GLN A 153 6.85 6.62 18.83
C GLN A 153 5.93 6.16 19.97
N ILE A 154 5.06 7.05 20.46
CA ILE A 154 4.10 6.73 21.54
C ILE A 154 3.15 5.62 21.10
N LEU A 155 2.69 5.66 19.85
CA LEU A 155 1.76 4.68 19.30
C LEU A 155 2.44 3.38 18.85
N ARG A 156 3.77 3.33 18.81
CA ARG A 156 4.53 2.15 18.35
C ARG A 156 4.13 0.83 19.03
N PRO A 157 3.85 0.76 20.34
CA PRO A 157 3.42 -0.49 21.00
C PRO A 157 2.08 -1.04 20.48
N LEU A 158 1.22 -0.18 19.91
CA LEU A 158 -0.09 -0.59 19.39
C LEU A 158 -0.03 -1.09 17.94
N ARG A 159 1.11 -0.98 17.26
CA ARG A 159 1.31 -1.47 15.89
C ARG A 159 0.90 -2.93 15.64
N PRO A 160 1.07 -3.89 16.59
CA PRO A 160 0.63 -5.27 16.38
C PRO A 160 -0.89 -5.45 16.26
N LEU A 161 -1.68 -4.41 16.55
CA LEU A 161 -3.13 -4.39 16.39
C LEU A 161 -3.58 -4.04 14.96
N LEU A 162 -2.65 -3.64 14.09
CA LEU A 162 -2.85 -3.53 12.64
C LEU A 162 -2.34 -4.80 11.93
#